data_AF-A0A966VJA4-F1
#
_entry.id   AF-A0A966VJA4-F1
#
_cell.length_a   1.000
_cell.length_b   1.000
_cell.length_c   1.000
_cell.angle_alpha   90.00
_cell.angle_beta   90.00
_cell.angle_gamma   90.00
#
_symmetry.space_group_name_H-M   'P 1'
#
loop_
_entity.id
_entity.type
_entity.pdbx_description
1 polymer ?
#
loop_
_entity_poly.entity_id
_entity_poly.type
_entity_poly.pdbx_seq_one_letter_code
_entity_poly.pdbx_strand_id
1 'polypeptide(L)'
;MLILEHFADNDEEKELSNMGFFLWGNANHDYNEATMGYNSDLTWGSNYKTRGWSNANVVSYMESHDEERLMYKNVNFGNSKGNYSTRDKTTALKRMEMACNVFFTVPGPKMIWQFGELGYDVNIDFNGRTGEKPLRWEYLQDKDRAHLRWIYSTFMNLRNNYDVFHTTDFNTELNGVVKKTWLQKDDHKIHALSNTNVDQTSTTVYLQESGTWYELFTGDSFTTSNSTFGITMEPGEYRLYSNKKLEIAPFEFKEEQNKADKIKRIAFNLYPNPAKEHLEINISNDHDLSFIRILDLQGRTLQTYQTSNQKIRIPLNQISNGIYFVEVGNDFGKRAKRFVIAR
;
A
#
# COMPACT_ATOMS: atom_id res chain seq x y z
N MET A 1 19.44 -5.68 8.54
CA MET A 1 18.91 -4.32 8.37
C MET A 1 18.46 -3.83 9.73
N LEU A 2 18.98 -2.69 10.19
CA LEU A 2 18.52 -2.02 11.41
C LEU A 2 18.13 -0.59 11.04
N ILE A 3 16.92 -0.19 11.41
CA ILE A 3 16.41 1.17 11.20
C ILE A 3 16.48 1.89 12.55
N LEU A 4 17.09 3.06 12.59
CA LEU A 4 17.23 3.86 13.81
C LEU A 4 16.15 4.94 13.82
N GLU A 5 15.42 5.02 14.93
CA GLU A 5 14.59 6.17 15.27
C GLU A 5 15.49 7.30 15.77
N HIS A 6 16.19 7.91 14.84
CA HIS A 6 17.23 8.90 15.09
C HIS A 6 17.04 10.06 14.11
N PHE A 7 16.80 11.25 14.67
CA PHE A 7 16.54 12.50 13.95
C PHE A 7 17.56 13.53 14.43
N ALA A 8 18.79 13.40 13.98
CA ALA A 8 19.93 14.21 14.41
C ALA A 8 20.41 15.11 13.28
N ASP A 9 21.56 15.76 13.48
CA ASP A 9 22.20 16.49 12.39
C ASP A 9 22.56 15.52 11.25
N ASN A 10 22.44 16.01 10.02
CA ASN A 10 22.67 15.19 8.84
C ASN A 10 24.10 14.64 8.75
N ASP A 11 25.09 15.32 9.34
CA ASP A 11 26.46 14.82 9.39
C ASP A 11 26.56 13.53 10.23
N GLU A 12 25.86 13.45 11.36
CA GLU A 12 25.79 12.25 12.20
C GLU A 12 25.04 11.11 11.47
N GLU A 13 23.88 11.42 10.90
CA GLU A 13 23.09 10.43 10.18
C GLU A 13 23.81 9.89 8.94
N LYS A 14 24.64 10.71 8.29
CA LYS A 14 25.49 10.30 7.17
C LYS A 14 26.54 9.28 7.60
N GLU A 15 27.19 9.48 8.74
CA GLU A 15 28.15 8.50 9.29
C GLU A 15 27.44 7.18 9.65
N LEU A 16 26.27 7.25 10.29
CA LEU A 16 25.47 6.06 10.60
C LEU A 16 25.02 5.31 9.32
N SER A 17 24.62 6.05 8.29
CA SER A 17 24.29 5.51 6.97
C SER A 17 25.50 4.81 6.32
N ASN A 18 26.71 5.36 6.47
CA ASN A 18 27.96 4.75 5.99
C ASN A 18 28.30 3.47 6.76
N MET A 19 27.91 3.36 8.03
CA MET A 19 28.02 2.14 8.84
C MET A 19 26.96 1.07 8.48
N GLY A 20 26.02 1.38 7.58
CA GLY A 20 24.98 0.46 7.11
C GLY A 20 23.66 0.53 7.88
N PHE A 21 23.49 1.54 8.75
CA PHE A 21 22.20 1.80 9.39
C PHE A 21 21.24 2.49 8.42
N PHE A 22 19.95 2.27 8.64
CA PHE A 22 18.86 2.93 7.93
C PHE A 22 18.24 3.99 8.83
N LEU A 23 17.90 5.14 8.26
CA LEU A 23 17.43 6.31 8.99
C LEU A 23 16.15 6.83 8.38
N TRP A 24 15.28 7.41 9.19
CA TRP A 24 13.99 7.93 8.73
C TRP A 24 14.14 9.20 7.88
N GLY A 25 13.50 9.21 6.71
CA GLY A 25 13.36 10.38 5.86
C GLY A 25 11.95 10.93 5.97
N ASN A 26 11.73 11.87 6.90
CA ASN A 26 10.43 12.51 7.03
C ASN A 26 10.15 13.40 5.82
N ALA A 27 9.13 13.05 5.04
CA ALA A 27 8.64 13.86 3.93
C ALA A 27 7.16 14.25 4.10
N ASN A 28 6.57 14.05 5.30
CA ASN A 28 5.13 14.24 5.52
C ASN A 28 4.66 15.66 5.23
N HIS A 29 5.39 16.68 5.69
CA HIS A 29 5.03 18.06 5.45
C HIS A 29 4.98 18.38 3.94
N ASP A 30 6.08 18.12 3.24
CA ASP A 30 6.19 18.46 1.82
C ASP A 30 5.22 17.64 0.95
N TYR A 31 5.00 16.36 1.26
CA TYR A 31 3.99 15.58 0.55
C TYR A 31 2.57 16.07 0.82
N ASN A 32 2.24 16.49 2.05
CA ASN A 32 0.96 17.12 2.35
C ASN A 32 0.76 18.40 1.52
N GLU A 33 1.74 19.30 1.51
CA GLU A 33 1.68 20.52 0.69
C GLU A 33 1.54 20.19 -0.80
N ALA A 34 2.32 19.22 -1.30
CA ALA A 34 2.22 18.76 -2.68
C ALA A 34 0.84 18.20 -3.02
N THR A 35 0.26 17.32 -2.21
CA THR A 35 -1.05 16.71 -2.51
C THR A 35 -2.20 17.69 -2.34
N MET A 36 -2.10 18.63 -1.40
CA MET A 36 -3.06 19.72 -1.23
C MET A 36 -3.02 20.74 -2.36
N GLY A 37 -1.93 20.80 -3.14
CA GLY A 37 -1.79 21.75 -4.24
C GLY A 37 -1.15 23.07 -3.84
N TYR A 38 -0.22 23.01 -2.90
CA TYR A 38 0.65 24.10 -2.47
C TYR A 38 2.11 23.83 -2.87
N ASN A 39 2.96 24.84 -2.71
CA ASN A 39 4.39 24.72 -2.97
C ASN A 39 5.06 23.84 -1.92
N SER A 40 6.01 23.01 -2.34
CA SER A 40 6.65 21.97 -1.52
C SER A 40 8.00 21.59 -2.08
N ASP A 41 8.90 21.05 -1.25
CA ASP A 41 10.16 20.48 -1.72
C ASP A 41 10.36 19.06 -1.20
N LEU A 42 10.07 18.06 -2.05
CA LEU A 42 10.16 16.64 -1.65
C LEU A 42 11.62 16.14 -1.58
N THR A 43 12.60 16.99 -1.91
CA THR A 43 14.00 16.60 -2.09
C THR A 43 14.62 16.02 -0.82
N TRP A 44 14.50 16.73 0.31
CA TRP A 44 15.20 16.36 1.54
C TRP A 44 14.75 15.03 2.13
N GLY A 45 13.44 14.84 2.28
CA GLY A 45 12.87 13.62 2.86
C GLY A 45 12.92 12.40 1.94
N SER A 46 13.13 12.59 0.64
CA SER A 46 13.02 11.52 -0.37
C SER A 46 14.35 11.07 -0.96
N ASN A 47 15.31 11.98 -1.14
CA ASN A 47 16.51 11.75 -1.95
C ASN A 47 17.78 11.76 -1.08
N TYR A 48 18.40 10.59 -0.90
CA TYR A 48 19.64 10.47 -0.10
C TYR A 48 20.84 11.24 -0.72
N LYS A 49 20.86 11.47 -2.03
CA LYS A 49 21.95 12.19 -2.69
C LYS A 49 21.97 13.67 -2.32
N THR A 50 20.80 14.28 -2.13
CA THR A 50 20.72 15.69 -1.69
C THR A 50 21.06 15.86 -0.23
N ARG A 51 21.01 14.78 0.55
CA ARG A 51 21.59 14.69 1.89
C ARG A 51 23.12 14.47 1.87
N GLY A 52 23.71 14.31 0.69
CA GLY A 52 25.13 14.03 0.52
C GLY A 52 25.54 12.63 0.98
N TRP A 53 24.61 11.67 1.04
CA TRP A 53 24.88 10.30 1.46
C TRP A 53 25.33 9.44 0.28
N SER A 54 26.20 8.47 0.55
CA SER A 54 26.67 7.52 -0.47
C SER A 54 25.74 6.32 -0.62
N ASN A 55 25.02 5.95 0.45
CA ASN A 55 24.11 4.81 0.49
C ASN A 55 22.64 5.27 0.48
N ALA A 56 21.79 4.52 -0.22
CA ALA A 56 20.35 4.73 -0.26
C ALA A 56 19.66 4.21 1.02
N ASN A 57 20.12 4.64 2.20
CA ASN A 57 19.65 4.17 3.49
C ASN A 57 18.61 5.11 4.15
N VAL A 58 18.11 6.09 3.41
CA VAL A 58 16.99 6.94 3.84
C VAL A 58 15.68 6.17 3.63
N VAL A 59 15.00 5.83 4.73
CA VAL A 59 13.66 5.25 4.75
C VAL A 59 12.65 6.38 4.65
N SER A 60 12.37 6.80 3.42
CA SER A 60 11.42 7.88 3.16
C SER A 60 9.99 7.44 3.48
N TYR A 61 9.19 8.35 4.02
CA TYR A 61 7.77 8.12 4.25
C TYR A 61 6.95 9.40 4.03
N MET A 62 5.72 9.23 3.55
CA MET A 62 4.74 10.31 3.40
C MET A 62 3.86 10.46 4.64
N GLU A 63 3.64 9.36 5.36
CA GLU A 63 2.76 9.28 6.53
C GLU A 63 3.44 8.46 7.62
N SER A 64 3.12 8.77 8.87
CA SER A 64 3.62 8.06 10.05
C SER A 64 2.53 8.04 11.14
N HIS A 65 2.83 7.42 12.27
CA HIS A 65 1.96 7.49 13.45
C HIS A 65 2.04 8.84 14.17
N ASP A 66 3.02 9.67 13.84
CA ASP A 66 3.30 10.96 14.48
C ASP A 66 2.86 12.15 13.62
N GLU A 67 2.27 11.95 12.46
CA GLU A 67 1.96 13.05 11.57
C GLU A 67 0.64 12.82 10.87
N GLU A 68 -0.07 13.92 10.61
CA GLU A 68 -1.40 13.84 10.01
C GLU A 68 -1.34 13.32 8.57
N ARG A 69 -2.40 12.63 8.19
CA ARG A 69 -2.53 11.91 6.94
C ARG A 69 -2.78 12.84 5.76
N LEU A 70 -2.20 12.52 4.62
CA LEU A 70 -2.33 13.27 3.37
C LEU A 70 -3.79 13.40 2.97
N MET A 71 -4.53 12.29 3.03
CA MET A 71 -5.95 12.32 2.66
C MET A 71 -6.80 13.17 3.61
N TYR A 72 -6.54 13.11 4.91
CA TYR A 72 -7.21 13.99 5.86
C TYR A 72 -6.90 15.46 5.58
N LYS A 73 -5.64 15.80 5.27
CA LYS A 73 -5.29 17.18 4.94
C LYS A 73 -5.86 17.65 3.61
N ASN A 74 -5.85 16.82 2.57
CA ASN A 74 -6.45 17.15 1.28
C ASN A 74 -7.93 17.54 1.44
N VAL A 75 -8.74 16.71 2.12
CA VAL A 75 -10.19 16.95 2.24
C VAL A 75 -10.54 18.16 3.12
N ASN A 76 -9.70 18.52 4.09
CA ASN A 76 -10.01 19.60 5.04
C ASN A 76 -9.32 20.94 4.69
N PHE A 77 -8.10 20.89 4.16
CA PHE A 77 -7.22 22.05 4.00
C PHE A 77 -6.71 22.23 2.57
N GLY A 78 -7.06 21.33 1.65
CA GLY A 78 -6.60 21.36 0.27
C GLY A 78 -6.91 22.65 -0.48
N ASN A 79 -6.08 22.97 -1.47
CA ASN A 79 -6.27 24.09 -2.38
C ASN A 79 -7.33 23.77 -3.45
N SER A 80 -7.89 24.81 -4.06
CA SER A 80 -8.90 24.70 -5.11
C SER A 80 -8.81 25.86 -6.09
N LYS A 81 -9.15 25.59 -7.35
CA LYS A 81 -9.15 26.59 -8.42
C LYS A 81 -10.23 26.26 -9.44
N GLY A 82 -11.13 27.22 -9.69
CA GLY A 82 -12.26 27.00 -10.61
C GLY A 82 -13.09 25.79 -10.20
N ASN A 83 -13.21 24.81 -11.09
CA ASN A 83 -13.95 23.58 -10.85
C ASN A 83 -13.08 22.44 -10.29
N TYR A 84 -11.78 22.66 -10.09
CA TYR A 84 -10.86 21.67 -9.53
C TYR A 84 -10.65 21.94 -8.03
N SER A 85 -10.89 20.94 -7.18
CA SER A 85 -10.70 21.08 -5.74
C SER A 85 -10.04 19.83 -5.17
N THR A 86 -8.89 19.99 -4.53
CA THR A 86 -8.24 18.87 -3.82
C THR A 86 -9.00 18.44 -2.56
N ARG A 87 -10.03 19.20 -2.16
CA ARG A 87 -10.95 18.82 -1.08
C ARG A 87 -12.04 17.85 -1.51
N ASP A 88 -12.32 17.77 -2.81
CA ASP A 88 -13.22 16.76 -3.35
C ASP A 88 -12.57 15.38 -3.17
N LYS A 89 -13.33 14.40 -2.66
CA LYS A 89 -12.78 13.09 -2.27
C LYS A 89 -12.19 12.33 -3.45
N THR A 90 -12.86 12.31 -4.59
CA THR A 90 -12.36 11.63 -5.80
C THR A 90 -11.10 12.31 -6.32
N THR A 91 -11.07 13.65 -6.30
CA THR A 91 -9.88 14.41 -6.65
C THR A 91 -8.73 14.14 -5.66
N ALA A 92 -8.99 14.17 -4.35
CA ALA A 92 -8.02 13.88 -3.30
C ALA A 92 -7.40 12.48 -3.47
N LEU A 93 -8.18 11.46 -3.81
CA LEU A 93 -7.67 10.11 -4.08
C LEU A 93 -6.73 10.11 -5.30
N LYS A 94 -7.08 10.81 -6.39
CA LYS A 94 -6.16 11.00 -7.53
C LYS A 94 -4.88 11.73 -7.15
N ARG A 95 -4.93 12.69 -6.21
CA ARG A 95 -3.71 13.35 -5.67
C ARG A 95 -2.81 12.36 -4.93
N MET A 96 -3.38 11.36 -4.26
CA MET A 96 -2.60 10.30 -3.63
C MET A 96 -1.92 9.39 -4.66
N GLU A 97 -2.61 9.06 -5.76
CA GLU A 97 -2.01 8.31 -6.87
C GLU A 97 -0.85 9.09 -7.50
N MET A 98 -1.05 10.39 -7.73
CA MET A 98 -0.02 11.31 -8.21
C MET A 98 1.21 11.30 -7.28
N ALA A 99 1.02 11.33 -5.96
CA ALA A 99 2.11 11.26 -5.00
C ALA A 99 2.89 9.94 -5.10
N CYS A 100 2.20 8.81 -5.33
CA CYS A 100 2.84 7.50 -5.53
C CYS A 100 3.80 7.51 -6.71
N ASN A 101 3.43 8.17 -7.82
CA ASN A 101 4.25 8.24 -9.03
C ASN A 101 5.64 8.86 -8.78
N VAL A 102 5.72 9.85 -7.91
CA VAL A 102 7.01 10.44 -7.50
C VAL A 102 7.66 9.62 -6.40
N PHE A 103 6.91 9.27 -5.35
CA PHE A 103 7.44 8.63 -4.15
C PHE A 103 8.12 7.30 -4.44
N PHE A 104 7.52 6.47 -5.29
CA PHE A 104 8.07 5.14 -5.62
C PHE A 104 9.11 5.16 -6.73
N THR A 105 9.29 6.29 -7.43
CA THR A 105 10.32 6.46 -8.46
C THR A 105 11.56 7.20 -7.96
N VAL A 106 11.61 7.61 -6.69
CA VAL A 106 12.87 8.02 -6.04
C VAL A 106 13.52 6.80 -5.38
N PRO A 107 14.75 6.39 -5.76
CA PRO A 107 15.39 5.20 -5.19
C PRO A 107 15.59 5.27 -3.67
N GLY A 108 15.68 4.10 -3.04
CA GLY A 108 15.79 3.92 -1.59
C GLY A 108 14.56 3.24 -0.95
N PRO A 109 14.67 2.78 0.30
CA PRO A 109 13.57 2.15 1.01
C PRO A 109 12.44 3.15 1.24
N LYS A 110 11.20 2.64 1.20
CA LYS A 110 9.98 3.41 1.37
C LYS A 110 9.15 2.75 2.46
N MET A 111 8.68 3.53 3.42
CA MET A 111 7.73 3.07 4.43
C MET A 111 6.34 3.56 4.06
N ILE A 112 5.37 2.64 4.12
CA ILE A 112 3.96 2.90 3.92
C ILE A 112 3.30 2.76 5.29
N TRP A 113 2.61 3.80 5.72
CA TRP A 113 1.84 3.76 6.95
C TRP A 113 0.48 3.11 6.72
N GLN A 114 -0.02 2.41 7.73
CA GLN A 114 -1.21 1.56 7.60
C GLN A 114 -2.40 2.31 6.99
N PHE A 115 -3.01 1.70 5.97
CA PHE A 115 -4.15 2.21 5.20
C PHE A 115 -3.87 3.44 4.32
N GLY A 116 -2.63 3.93 4.22
CA GLY A 116 -2.27 4.96 3.25
C GLY A 116 -2.60 4.55 1.80
N GLU A 117 -2.49 3.25 1.50
CA GLU A 117 -2.87 2.65 0.21
C GLU A 117 -4.37 2.62 -0.06
N LEU A 118 -5.20 2.88 0.97
CA LEU A 118 -6.65 3.04 0.86
C LEU A 118 -7.06 4.51 0.96
N GLY A 119 -6.12 5.44 1.06
CA GLY A 119 -6.38 6.86 1.22
C GLY A 119 -6.99 7.22 2.58
N TYR A 120 -6.46 6.65 3.66
CA TYR A 120 -7.07 6.78 4.98
C TYR A 120 -7.16 8.24 5.47
N ASP A 121 -8.37 8.67 5.79
CA ASP A 121 -8.79 10.06 6.01
C ASP A 121 -9.38 10.28 7.40
N VAL A 122 -9.07 9.40 8.36
CA VAL A 122 -9.42 9.62 9.76
C VAL A 122 -8.38 10.54 10.38
N ASN A 123 -8.81 11.45 11.25
CA ASN A 123 -7.95 12.37 11.99
C ASN A 123 -6.95 11.61 12.89
N ILE A 124 -5.72 12.12 13.04
CA ILE A 124 -4.68 11.53 13.90
C ILE A 124 -5.01 11.52 15.40
N ASP A 125 -5.83 12.45 15.86
CA ASP A 125 -6.30 12.58 17.24
C ASP A 125 -7.63 11.86 17.49
N PHE A 126 -8.15 11.10 16.52
CA PHE A 126 -9.29 10.21 16.77
C PHE A 126 -8.94 9.20 17.87
N ASN A 127 -9.77 9.10 18.91
CA ASN A 127 -9.49 8.36 20.15
C ASN A 127 -8.22 8.82 20.89
N GLY A 128 -7.79 10.07 20.68
CA GLY A 128 -6.51 10.58 21.17
C GLY A 128 -5.34 10.14 20.28
N ARG A 129 -4.21 10.83 20.45
CA ARG A 129 -3.04 10.70 19.58
C ARG A 129 -2.56 9.25 19.42
N THR A 130 -2.34 8.57 20.54
CA THR A 130 -1.89 7.17 20.60
C THR A 130 -3.04 6.16 20.63
N GLY A 131 -4.28 6.63 20.52
CA GLY A 131 -5.46 5.76 20.56
C GLY A 131 -5.63 4.92 19.30
N GLU A 132 -6.26 3.75 19.46
CA GLU A 132 -6.58 2.85 18.36
C GLU A 132 -7.49 3.55 17.34
N LYS A 133 -7.06 3.53 16.08
CA LYS A 133 -7.78 4.10 14.94
C LYS A 133 -8.66 3.04 14.30
N PRO A 134 -9.88 3.40 13.84
CA PRO A 134 -10.85 2.42 13.39
C PRO A 134 -10.40 1.75 12.09
N LEU A 135 -10.54 0.44 12.00
CA LEU A 135 -10.34 -0.29 10.75
C LEU A 135 -11.44 0.12 9.76
N ARG A 136 -11.06 0.47 8.52
CA ARG A 136 -11.97 0.96 7.47
C ARG A 136 -12.08 -0.03 6.32
N TRP A 137 -12.46 -1.27 6.59
CA TRP A 137 -12.54 -2.31 5.56
C TRP A 137 -13.58 -2.02 4.47
N GLU A 138 -14.58 -1.21 4.79
CA GLU A 138 -15.54 -0.67 3.83
C GLU A 138 -14.89 0.15 2.72
N TYR A 139 -13.65 0.65 2.91
CA TYR A 139 -12.91 1.39 1.87
C TYR A 139 -12.60 0.55 0.64
N LEU A 140 -12.55 -0.79 0.77
CA LEU A 140 -12.36 -1.67 -0.38
C LEU A 140 -13.55 -1.64 -1.34
N GLN A 141 -14.75 -1.25 -0.86
CA GLN A 141 -15.97 -1.13 -1.69
C GLN A 141 -16.02 0.18 -2.46
N ASP A 142 -15.11 1.11 -2.18
CA ASP A 142 -15.00 2.36 -2.91
C ASP A 142 -14.08 2.16 -4.11
N LYS A 143 -14.60 2.39 -5.32
CA LYS A 143 -13.86 2.15 -6.56
C LYS A 143 -12.60 3.00 -6.68
N ASP A 144 -12.64 4.26 -6.23
CA ASP A 144 -11.50 5.18 -6.31
C ASP A 144 -10.42 4.75 -5.29
N ARG A 145 -10.81 4.30 -4.09
CA ARG A 145 -9.86 3.75 -3.11
C ARG A 145 -9.27 2.42 -3.56
N ALA A 146 -10.07 1.56 -4.19
CA ALA A 146 -9.59 0.32 -4.80
C ALA A 146 -8.60 0.59 -5.93
N HIS A 147 -8.81 1.66 -6.70
CA HIS A 147 -7.88 2.13 -7.73
C HIS A 147 -6.57 2.64 -7.11
N LEU A 148 -6.62 3.44 -6.04
CA LEU A 148 -5.42 3.85 -5.30
C LEU A 148 -4.63 2.64 -4.80
N ARG A 149 -5.29 1.63 -4.21
CA ARG A 149 -4.64 0.38 -3.81
C ARG A 149 -3.98 -0.33 -5.00
N TRP A 150 -4.64 -0.33 -6.16
CA TRP A 150 -4.08 -0.89 -7.38
C TRP A 150 -2.81 -0.13 -7.82
N ILE A 151 -2.79 1.20 -7.75
CA ILE A 151 -1.60 2.02 -8.01
C ILE A 151 -0.45 1.65 -7.07
N TYR A 152 -0.69 1.57 -5.76
CA TYR A 152 0.32 1.11 -4.79
C TYR A 152 0.84 -0.28 -5.16
N SER A 153 -0.04 -1.23 -5.44
CA SER A 153 0.36 -2.60 -5.81
C SER A 153 1.14 -2.66 -7.13
N THR A 154 0.82 -1.79 -8.08
CA THR A 154 1.54 -1.62 -9.35
C THR A 154 2.96 -1.16 -9.09
N PHE A 155 3.18 -0.12 -8.28
CA PHE A 155 4.53 0.30 -7.92
C PHE A 155 5.30 -0.76 -7.14
N MET A 156 4.67 -1.51 -6.23
CA MET A 156 5.34 -2.61 -5.55
C MET A 156 5.78 -3.70 -6.54
N ASN A 157 4.91 -4.04 -7.50
CA ASN A 157 5.26 -4.99 -8.55
C ASN A 157 6.43 -4.48 -9.40
N LEU A 158 6.39 -3.22 -9.82
CA LEU A 158 7.45 -2.62 -10.63
C LEU A 158 8.80 -2.62 -9.90
N ARG A 159 8.82 -2.21 -8.63
CA ARG A 159 10.05 -2.21 -7.84
C ARG A 159 10.61 -3.62 -7.63
N ASN A 160 9.74 -4.60 -7.38
CA ASN A 160 10.18 -5.99 -7.16
C ASN A 160 10.68 -6.70 -8.42
N ASN A 161 10.27 -6.28 -9.62
CA ASN A 161 10.56 -7.01 -10.86
C ASN A 161 11.49 -6.27 -11.81
N TYR A 162 11.77 -4.98 -11.60
CA TYR A 162 12.62 -4.19 -12.49
C TYR A 162 13.71 -3.44 -11.70
N ASP A 163 14.96 -3.87 -11.87
CA ASP A 163 16.12 -3.34 -11.14
C ASP A 163 16.36 -1.83 -11.31
N VAL A 164 15.85 -1.23 -12.41
CA VAL A 164 15.95 0.21 -12.66
C VAL A 164 15.35 1.05 -11.53
N PHE A 165 14.34 0.55 -10.81
CA PHE A 165 13.76 1.25 -9.64
C PHE A 165 14.65 1.23 -8.39
N HIS A 166 15.73 0.45 -8.41
CA HIS A 166 16.73 0.35 -7.35
C HIS A 166 18.09 0.92 -7.77
N THR A 167 18.13 1.63 -8.90
CA THR A 167 19.38 2.20 -9.41
C THR A 167 19.96 3.29 -8.52
N THR A 168 21.29 3.42 -8.59
CA THR A 168 22.03 4.56 -8.05
C THR A 168 22.26 5.65 -9.10
N ASP A 169 22.00 5.39 -10.38
CA ASP A 169 22.07 6.37 -11.47
C ASP A 169 20.69 6.95 -11.73
N PHE A 170 20.41 8.08 -11.08
CA PHE A 170 19.12 8.74 -11.12
C PHE A 170 19.28 10.24 -10.86
N ASN A 171 18.33 11.01 -11.37
CA ASN A 171 18.16 12.45 -11.13
C ASN A 171 16.72 12.76 -10.71
N THR A 172 16.50 13.90 -10.06
CA THR A 172 15.17 14.32 -9.59
C THR A 172 15.01 15.85 -9.66
N GLU A 173 13.81 16.32 -10.00
CA GLU A 173 13.37 17.71 -9.82
C GLU A 173 12.14 17.71 -8.89
N LEU A 174 12.33 18.04 -7.61
CA LEU A 174 11.29 17.84 -6.58
C LEU A 174 10.82 19.11 -5.86
N ASN A 175 11.36 20.28 -6.22
CA ASN A 175 10.97 21.58 -5.66
C ASN A 175 9.85 22.26 -6.51
N GLY A 176 9.90 22.15 -7.84
CA GLY A 176 8.90 22.75 -8.73
C GLY A 176 7.49 22.14 -8.62
N VAL A 177 6.48 22.75 -9.26
CA VAL A 177 5.09 22.24 -9.26
C VAL A 177 4.90 21.00 -10.14
N VAL A 178 5.77 20.78 -11.14
CA VAL A 178 5.86 19.49 -11.81
C VAL A 178 7.06 18.76 -11.23
N LYS A 179 6.79 17.74 -10.42
CA LYS A 179 7.81 16.88 -9.81
C LYS A 179 8.24 15.86 -10.84
N LYS A 180 9.55 15.62 -10.96
CA LYS A 180 10.10 14.70 -11.96
C LYS A 180 11.18 13.80 -11.39
N THR A 181 11.26 12.59 -11.93
CA THR A 181 12.32 11.63 -11.65
C THR A 181 12.85 11.04 -12.95
N TRP A 182 14.14 10.73 -12.97
CA TRP A 182 14.81 10.01 -14.05
C TRP A 182 15.61 8.87 -13.43
N LEU A 183 15.37 7.66 -13.89
CA LEU A 183 16.09 6.46 -13.46
C LEU A 183 16.81 5.86 -14.65
N GLN A 184 18.01 5.35 -14.42
CA GLN A 184 18.81 4.67 -15.43
C GLN A 184 19.47 3.43 -14.84
N LYS A 185 19.33 2.29 -15.50
CA LYS A 185 20.11 1.09 -15.21
C LYS A 185 20.41 0.39 -16.52
N ASP A 186 21.68 0.35 -16.88
CA ASP A 186 22.15 -0.18 -18.17
C ASP A 186 21.40 0.50 -19.34
N ASP A 187 20.68 -0.27 -20.15
CA ASP A 187 19.86 0.24 -21.26
C ASP A 187 18.41 0.53 -20.85
N HIS A 188 17.99 0.32 -19.59
CA HIS A 188 16.63 0.62 -19.11
C HIS A 188 16.54 2.00 -18.47
N LYS A 189 15.64 2.83 -18.98
CA LYS A 189 15.43 4.22 -18.57
C LYS A 189 13.96 4.45 -18.22
N ILE A 190 13.74 5.25 -17.18
CA ILE A 190 12.40 5.66 -16.73
C ILE A 190 12.39 7.16 -16.49
N HIS A 191 11.32 7.82 -16.90
CA HIS A 191 11.04 9.20 -16.57
C HIS A 191 9.61 9.36 -16.06
N ALA A 192 9.45 9.78 -14.80
CA ALA A 192 8.15 10.02 -14.21
C ALA A 192 7.93 11.52 -13.97
N LEU A 193 6.68 11.97 -14.15
CA LEU A 193 6.27 13.36 -13.96
C LEU A 193 4.94 13.43 -13.21
N SER A 194 4.77 14.42 -12.34
CA SER A 194 3.54 14.64 -11.58
C SER A 194 3.27 16.14 -11.41
N ASN A 195 2.12 16.61 -11.90
CA ASN A 195 1.68 18.00 -11.76
C ASN A 195 0.97 18.23 -10.41
N THR A 196 1.70 18.71 -9.41
CA THR A 196 1.15 19.04 -8.09
C THR A 196 0.43 20.37 -8.05
N ASN A 197 0.29 21.10 -9.17
CA ASN A 197 -0.50 22.31 -9.19
C ASN A 197 -2.01 22.01 -9.18
N VAL A 198 -2.83 23.03 -8.85
CA VAL A 198 -4.29 23.03 -9.06
C VAL A 198 -4.68 23.64 -10.41
N ASP A 199 -3.70 24.12 -11.16
CA ASP A 199 -3.82 24.65 -12.51
C ASP A 199 -3.13 23.74 -13.54
N GLN A 200 -3.60 23.82 -14.78
CA GLN A 200 -2.95 23.20 -15.93
C GLN A 200 -1.53 23.78 -16.06
N THR A 201 -0.53 22.91 -16.20
CA THR A 201 0.87 23.33 -16.20
C THR A 201 1.60 22.77 -17.42
N SER A 202 2.19 23.66 -18.21
CA SER A 202 3.10 23.29 -19.30
C SER A 202 4.48 22.96 -18.76
N THR A 203 5.08 21.88 -19.23
CA THR A 203 6.42 21.47 -18.84
C THR A 203 7.15 20.81 -20.00
N THR A 204 8.47 20.70 -19.87
CA THR A 204 9.31 19.98 -20.81
C THR A 204 9.59 18.58 -20.29
N VAL A 205 9.32 17.59 -21.14
CA VAL A 205 9.76 16.21 -20.97
C VAL A 205 11.18 16.10 -21.52
N TYR A 206 12.08 15.56 -20.71
CA TYR A 206 13.45 15.26 -21.09
C TYR A 206 13.64 13.75 -21.02
N LEU A 207 13.48 13.06 -22.14
CA LEU A 207 13.87 11.67 -22.27
C LEU A 207 15.39 11.56 -22.28
N GLN A 208 15.89 10.49 -21.69
CA GLN A 208 17.34 10.23 -21.60
C GLN A 208 17.94 9.80 -22.95
N GLU A 209 17.10 9.45 -23.93
CA GLU A 209 17.49 9.09 -25.30
C GLU A 209 16.31 9.22 -26.27
N SER A 210 16.61 9.23 -27.57
CA SER A 210 15.62 9.04 -28.63
C SER A 210 15.24 7.56 -28.79
N GLY A 211 14.11 7.28 -29.45
CA GLY A 211 13.60 5.92 -29.66
C GLY A 211 12.15 5.77 -29.24
N THR A 212 11.75 4.51 -29.02
CA THR A 212 10.39 4.16 -28.59
C THR A 212 10.28 4.19 -27.07
N TRP A 213 9.27 4.90 -26.57
CA TRP A 213 8.93 4.98 -25.17
C TRP A 213 7.48 4.57 -24.96
N TYR A 214 7.21 3.92 -23.84
CA TYR A 214 5.91 3.43 -23.41
C TYR A 214 5.42 4.30 -22.25
N GLU A 215 4.18 4.79 -22.33
CA GLU A 215 3.50 5.42 -21.19
C GLU A 215 2.81 4.30 -20.39
N LEU A 216 3.18 4.18 -19.11
CA LEU A 216 2.83 3.04 -18.27
C LEU A 216 1.32 2.87 -18.08
N PHE A 217 0.60 3.96 -17.82
CA PHE A 217 -0.78 3.92 -17.35
C PHE A 217 -1.77 3.85 -18.50
N THR A 218 -1.47 4.46 -19.65
CA THR A 218 -2.27 4.27 -20.87
C THR A 218 -1.90 2.99 -21.61
N GLY A 219 -0.67 2.49 -21.42
CA GLY A 219 -0.12 1.35 -22.16
C GLY A 219 0.27 1.70 -23.61
N ASP A 220 0.12 2.96 -24.02
CA ASP A 220 0.49 3.43 -25.34
C ASP A 220 2.01 3.55 -25.49
N SER A 221 2.44 3.71 -26.74
CA SER A 221 3.83 4.01 -27.06
C SER A 221 3.93 5.10 -28.10
N PHE A 222 5.07 5.79 -28.10
CA PHE A 222 5.42 6.75 -29.14
C PHE A 222 6.91 6.60 -29.47
N THR A 223 7.27 6.97 -30.69
CA THR A 223 8.66 7.01 -31.13
C THR A 223 9.05 8.45 -31.39
N THR A 224 10.18 8.88 -30.84
CA THR A 224 10.69 10.24 -31.01
C THR A 224 12.14 10.24 -31.43
N SER A 225 12.50 11.11 -32.39
CA SER A 225 13.88 11.41 -32.74
C SER A 225 14.52 12.44 -31.79
N ASN A 226 13.68 13.20 -31.07
CA ASN A 226 14.10 14.21 -30.11
C ASN A 226 13.94 13.67 -28.70
N SER A 227 15.00 13.78 -27.90
CA SER A 227 14.96 13.43 -26.48
C SER A 227 14.22 14.48 -25.64
N THR A 228 13.74 15.58 -26.24
CA THR A 228 13.11 16.69 -25.52
C THR A 228 11.87 17.18 -26.26
N PHE A 229 10.75 17.34 -25.55
CA PHE A 229 9.51 17.90 -26.10
C PHE A 229 8.65 18.54 -25.01
N GLY A 230 7.79 19.49 -25.38
CA GLY A 230 6.84 20.11 -24.46
C GLY A 230 5.56 19.28 -24.32
N ILE A 231 5.02 19.23 -23.11
CA ILE A 231 3.67 18.72 -22.84
C ILE A 231 2.92 19.71 -21.96
N THR A 232 1.60 19.58 -21.97
CA THR A 232 0.72 20.24 -21.00
C THR A 232 0.07 19.16 -20.15
N MET A 233 0.09 19.37 -18.83
CA MET A 233 -0.47 18.43 -17.84
C MET A 233 -1.63 19.08 -17.11
N GLU A 234 -2.73 18.36 -16.97
CA GLU A 234 -3.88 18.74 -16.16
C GLU A 234 -3.53 18.75 -14.66
N PRO A 235 -4.30 19.47 -13.82
CA PRO A 235 -4.09 19.46 -12.37
C PRO A 235 -4.14 18.05 -11.77
N GLY A 236 -3.08 17.66 -11.06
CA GLY A 236 -2.97 16.32 -10.46
C GLY A 236 -2.65 15.19 -11.44
N GLU A 237 -2.42 15.50 -12.72
CA GLU A 237 -2.00 14.52 -13.71
C GLU A 237 -0.60 13.98 -13.38
N TYR A 238 -0.39 12.69 -13.65
CA TYR A 238 0.90 12.04 -13.55
C TYR A 238 1.13 11.11 -14.73
N ARG A 239 2.39 10.94 -15.12
CA ARG A 239 2.82 10.06 -16.22
C ARG A 239 4.09 9.32 -15.82
N LEU A 240 4.27 8.11 -16.37
CA LEU A 240 5.52 7.37 -16.25
C LEU A 240 5.89 6.80 -17.62
N TYR A 241 7.00 7.29 -18.15
CA TYR A 241 7.57 6.83 -19.40
C TYR A 241 8.68 5.83 -19.15
N SER A 242 8.71 4.73 -19.89
CA SER A 242 9.85 3.80 -19.91
C SER A 242 10.24 3.44 -21.34
N ASN A 243 11.55 3.33 -21.60
CA ASN A 243 12.05 2.89 -22.91
C ASN A 243 11.96 1.37 -23.13
N LYS A 244 11.56 0.62 -22.09
CA LYS A 244 11.19 -0.79 -22.18
C LYS A 244 9.75 -0.94 -21.71
N LYS A 245 9.00 -1.84 -22.36
CA LYS A 245 7.62 -2.11 -21.95
C LYS A 245 7.63 -2.76 -20.56
N LEU A 246 6.92 -2.14 -19.63
CA LEU A 246 6.70 -2.66 -18.28
C LEU A 246 5.36 -3.39 -18.24
N GLU A 247 5.35 -4.58 -17.66
CA GLU A 247 4.14 -5.36 -17.44
C GLU A 247 3.46 -4.93 -16.13
N ILE A 248 2.18 -4.54 -16.22
CA ILE A 248 1.33 -4.20 -15.07
C ILE A 248 0.01 -4.98 -15.16
N ALA A 249 -0.53 -5.39 -14.02
CA ALA A 249 -1.84 -6.04 -13.99
C ALA A 249 -2.94 -5.01 -14.34
N PRO A 250 -3.95 -5.35 -15.15
CA PRO A 250 -5.05 -4.44 -15.42
C PRO A 250 -5.83 -4.13 -14.14
N PHE A 251 -6.37 -2.91 -14.04
CA PHE A 251 -7.28 -2.58 -12.94
C PHE A 251 -8.62 -3.30 -13.12
N GLU A 252 -8.97 -4.11 -12.14
CA GLU A 252 -10.27 -4.78 -12.06
C GLU A 252 -10.97 -4.43 -10.75
N PHE A 253 -12.10 -3.73 -10.81
CA PHE A 253 -12.89 -3.46 -9.62
C PHE A 253 -13.80 -4.66 -9.29
N LYS A 254 -13.39 -5.42 -8.27
CA LYS A 254 -14.09 -6.65 -7.83
C LYS A 254 -15.11 -6.35 -6.74
N GLU A 255 -16.19 -5.68 -7.11
CA GLU A 255 -17.25 -5.22 -6.20
C GLU A 255 -17.73 -6.32 -5.22
N GLU A 256 -17.98 -7.54 -5.71
CA GLU A 256 -18.46 -8.68 -4.90
C GLU A 256 -17.42 -9.30 -3.95
N GLN A 257 -16.13 -9.11 -4.21
CA GLN A 257 -15.04 -9.55 -3.33
C GLN A 257 -14.75 -8.51 -2.26
N ASN A 258 -15.09 -7.25 -2.52
CA ASN A 258 -14.80 -6.12 -1.65
C ASN A 258 -15.88 -5.85 -0.60
N LYS A 259 -17.06 -6.50 -0.68
CA LYS A 259 -18.13 -6.37 0.32
C LYS A 259 -17.64 -6.75 1.71
N ALA A 260 -17.47 -5.76 2.58
CA ALA A 260 -17.05 -5.93 3.98
C ALA A 260 -18.03 -6.81 4.78
N ASP A 261 -19.30 -6.88 4.33
CA ASP A 261 -20.34 -7.76 4.86
C ASP A 261 -20.02 -9.26 4.72
N LYS A 262 -19.01 -9.65 3.93
CA LYS A 262 -18.55 -11.04 3.85
C LYS A 262 -17.62 -11.47 4.98
N ILE A 263 -17.20 -10.58 5.89
CA ILE A 263 -16.80 -11.01 7.24
C ILE A 263 -18.07 -11.25 8.08
N LYS A 264 -19.01 -12.05 7.56
CA LYS A 264 -20.02 -12.70 8.40
C LYS A 264 -19.25 -13.67 9.27
N ARG A 265 -19.07 -13.30 10.55
CA ARG A 265 -18.38 -14.11 11.56
C ARG A 265 -18.86 -15.55 11.43
N ILE A 266 -17.95 -16.49 11.12
CA ILE A 266 -18.24 -17.92 11.12
C ILE A 266 -18.89 -18.24 12.46
N ALA A 267 -20.18 -18.57 12.46
CA ALA A 267 -20.94 -18.90 13.66
C ALA A 267 -21.21 -20.39 13.62
N PHE A 268 -20.76 -21.11 14.64
CA PHE A 268 -21.03 -22.53 14.77
C PHE A 268 -21.22 -22.88 16.23
N ASN A 269 -22.02 -23.90 16.50
CA ASN A 269 -22.19 -24.50 17.81
C ASN A 269 -21.63 -25.91 17.78
N LEU A 270 -21.18 -26.38 18.94
CA LEU A 270 -20.66 -27.72 19.12
C LEU A 270 -21.34 -28.36 20.33
N TYR A 271 -21.68 -29.64 20.24
CA TYR A 271 -22.24 -30.42 21.34
C TYR A 271 -22.06 -31.93 21.10
N PRO A 272 -22.08 -32.76 22.15
CA PRO A 272 -22.04 -32.37 23.56
C PRO A 272 -20.66 -31.83 23.95
N ASN A 273 -20.61 -31.02 25.01
CA ASN A 273 -19.36 -30.56 25.63
C ASN A 273 -19.54 -30.58 27.16
N PRO A 274 -18.95 -31.54 27.90
CA PRO A 274 -17.93 -32.50 27.45
C PRO A 274 -18.42 -33.55 26.45
N ALA A 275 -17.57 -33.90 25.49
CA ALA A 275 -17.81 -34.93 24.48
C ALA A 275 -17.22 -36.29 24.91
N LYS A 276 -17.84 -37.38 24.47
CA LYS A 276 -17.38 -38.76 24.79
C LYS A 276 -16.86 -39.47 23.54
N GLU A 277 -17.78 -39.89 22.68
CA GLU A 277 -17.50 -40.68 21.48
C GLU A 277 -17.45 -39.82 20.22
N HIS A 278 -18.25 -38.75 20.18
CA HIS A 278 -18.36 -37.89 19.02
C HIS A 278 -18.65 -36.44 19.45
N LEU A 279 -18.38 -35.52 18.52
CA LEU A 279 -18.75 -34.12 18.61
C LEU A 279 -19.59 -33.76 17.37
N GLU A 280 -20.78 -33.22 17.58
CA GLU A 280 -21.56 -32.59 16.51
C GLU A 280 -21.18 -31.12 16.40
N ILE A 281 -20.98 -30.65 15.17
CA ILE A 281 -20.71 -29.26 14.84
C ILE A 281 -21.82 -28.79 13.90
N ASN A 282 -22.57 -27.79 14.34
CA ASN A 282 -23.65 -27.16 13.57
C ASN A 282 -23.24 -25.74 13.23
N ILE A 283 -23.08 -25.46 11.96
CA ILE A 283 -22.62 -24.18 11.43
C ILE A 283 -23.86 -23.38 11.06
N SER A 284 -24.01 -22.22 11.69
CA SER A 284 -25.24 -21.41 11.67
C SER A 284 -25.41 -20.60 10.40
N ASN A 285 -24.34 -20.43 9.60
CA ASN A 285 -24.37 -19.61 8.40
C ASN A 285 -23.96 -20.43 7.16
N ASP A 286 -24.68 -20.20 6.06
CA ASP A 286 -24.53 -20.82 4.75
C ASP A 286 -23.30 -20.26 4.00
N HIS A 287 -22.11 -20.63 4.47
CA HIS A 287 -20.85 -20.24 3.83
C HIS A 287 -20.23 -21.42 3.08
N ASP A 288 -19.48 -21.09 2.02
CA ASP A 288 -18.49 -21.97 1.39
C ASP A 288 -17.48 -22.40 2.45
N LEU A 289 -17.81 -23.47 3.15
CA LEU A 289 -16.97 -24.10 4.15
C LEU A 289 -15.88 -24.87 3.41
N SER A 290 -14.63 -24.61 3.78
CA SER A 290 -13.52 -25.39 3.26
C SER A 290 -13.16 -26.48 4.26
N PHE A 291 -12.91 -26.14 5.54
CA PHE A 291 -12.33 -27.08 6.49
C PHE A 291 -12.82 -26.97 7.94
N ILE A 292 -12.66 -28.08 8.65
CA ILE A 292 -12.76 -28.19 10.11
C ILE A 292 -11.51 -28.90 10.64
N ARG A 293 -10.88 -28.37 11.69
CA ARG A 293 -9.69 -28.94 12.34
C ARG A 293 -9.91 -29.14 13.82
N ILE A 294 -9.36 -30.23 14.37
CA ILE A 294 -9.22 -30.40 15.82
C ILE A 294 -7.78 -30.10 16.20
N LEU A 295 -7.60 -29.19 17.14
CA LEU A 295 -6.30 -28.72 17.63
C LEU A 295 -6.12 -29.08 19.11
N ASP A 296 -4.89 -29.40 19.51
CA ASP A 296 -4.51 -29.50 20.93
C ASP A 296 -4.19 -28.13 21.55
N LEU A 297 -3.81 -28.11 22.83
CA LEU A 297 -3.46 -26.89 23.57
C LEU A 297 -2.21 -26.18 23.01
N GLN A 298 -1.36 -26.89 22.27
CA GLN A 298 -0.18 -26.34 21.61
C GLN A 298 -0.48 -25.87 20.17
N GLY A 299 -1.74 -25.97 19.73
CA GLY A 299 -2.18 -25.58 18.39
C GLY A 299 -1.82 -26.60 17.29
N ARG A 300 -1.38 -27.81 17.65
CA ARG A 300 -1.08 -28.86 16.68
C ARG A 300 -2.39 -29.46 16.16
N THR A 301 -2.49 -29.59 14.84
CA THR A 301 -3.65 -30.21 14.19
C THR A 301 -3.61 -31.72 14.37
N LEU A 302 -4.61 -32.26 15.08
CA LEU A 302 -4.79 -33.70 15.28
C LEU A 302 -5.58 -34.33 14.15
N GLN A 303 -6.60 -33.62 13.65
CA GLN A 303 -7.47 -34.08 12.57
C GLN A 303 -7.92 -32.91 11.70
N THR A 304 -8.12 -33.16 10.41
CA THR A 304 -8.68 -32.20 9.45
C THR A 304 -9.78 -32.88 8.64
N TYR A 305 -10.90 -32.17 8.46
CA TYR A 305 -12.05 -32.59 7.65
C TYR A 305 -12.32 -31.51 6.62
N GLN A 306 -12.41 -31.88 5.34
CA GLN A 306 -12.93 -31.01 4.29
C GLN A 306 -14.44 -31.24 4.20
N THR A 307 -15.25 -30.19 4.27
CA THR A 307 -16.71 -30.34 4.18
C THR A 307 -17.39 -29.07 3.74
N SER A 308 -18.40 -29.21 2.90
CA SER A 308 -19.38 -28.17 2.58
C SER A 308 -20.67 -28.30 3.39
N ASN A 309 -20.78 -29.30 4.27
CA ASN A 309 -22.00 -29.55 5.04
C ASN A 309 -22.09 -28.62 6.26
N GLN A 310 -23.27 -28.03 6.47
CA GLN A 310 -23.56 -27.19 7.65
C GLN A 310 -23.62 -28.00 8.95
N LYS A 311 -23.81 -29.32 8.87
CA LYS A 311 -23.83 -30.23 10.02
C LYS A 311 -22.84 -31.37 9.80
N ILE A 312 -21.94 -31.57 10.76
CA ILE A 312 -20.99 -32.69 10.74
C ILE A 312 -20.91 -33.36 12.10
N ARG A 313 -20.68 -34.67 12.11
CA ARG A 313 -20.41 -35.46 13.29
C ARG A 313 -18.97 -35.99 13.22
N ILE A 314 -18.13 -35.56 14.16
CA ILE A 314 -16.72 -35.95 14.21
C ILE A 314 -16.56 -37.08 15.25
N PRO A 315 -16.06 -38.27 14.85
CA PRO A 315 -15.72 -39.32 15.80
C PRO A 315 -14.45 -38.95 16.57
N LEU A 316 -14.48 -39.09 17.89
CA LEU A 316 -13.39 -38.70 18.77
C LEU A 316 -12.51 -39.87 19.21
N ASN A 317 -12.85 -41.10 18.85
CA ASN A 317 -12.26 -42.35 19.38
C ASN A 317 -10.73 -42.38 19.41
N GLN A 318 -10.07 -41.70 18.46
CA GLN A 318 -8.61 -41.63 18.32
C GLN A 318 -7.95 -40.48 19.10
N ILE A 319 -8.73 -39.68 19.82
CA ILE A 319 -8.28 -38.54 20.61
C ILE A 319 -8.44 -38.89 22.09
N SER A 320 -7.40 -38.67 22.89
CA SER A 320 -7.41 -38.92 24.35
C SER A 320 -8.32 -37.94 25.09
N ASN A 321 -8.61 -38.22 26.36
CA ASN A 321 -9.32 -37.27 27.23
C ASN A 321 -8.47 -36.00 27.44
N GLY A 322 -9.08 -34.83 27.39
CA GLY A 322 -8.37 -33.55 27.47
C GLY A 322 -9.16 -32.35 26.97
N ILE A 323 -8.50 -31.19 26.92
CA ILE A 323 -9.06 -29.94 26.39
C ILE A 323 -8.51 -29.72 24.98
N TYR A 324 -9.42 -29.40 24.06
CA TYR A 324 -9.12 -29.23 22.63
C TYR A 324 -9.86 -28.02 22.06
N PHE A 325 -9.48 -27.64 20.85
CA PHE A 325 -10.17 -26.61 20.08
C PHE A 325 -10.67 -27.20 18.75
N VAL A 326 -11.88 -26.83 18.37
CA VAL A 326 -12.36 -27.00 16.99
C VAL A 326 -12.16 -25.69 16.27
N GLU A 327 -11.40 -25.69 15.18
CA GLU A 327 -11.27 -24.57 14.23
C GLU A 327 -12.11 -24.85 12.99
N VAL A 328 -13.05 -23.96 12.66
CA VAL A 328 -13.87 -24.01 11.44
C VAL A 328 -13.47 -22.83 10.57
N GLY A 329 -13.22 -23.05 9.28
CA GLY A 329 -12.73 -22.01 8.39
C GLY A 329 -12.94 -22.25 6.91
N ASN A 330 -12.65 -21.21 6.15
CA ASN A 330 -12.55 -21.21 4.70
C ASN A 330 -11.36 -20.34 4.26
N ASP A 331 -11.25 -20.09 2.96
CA ASP A 331 -10.15 -19.31 2.39
C ASP A 331 -10.16 -17.83 2.84
N PHE A 332 -11.27 -17.36 3.41
CA PHE A 332 -11.49 -15.97 3.81
C PHE A 332 -11.41 -15.74 5.33
N GLY A 333 -11.45 -16.79 6.15
CA GLY A 333 -11.40 -16.64 7.60
C GLY A 333 -11.58 -17.94 8.39
N LYS A 334 -11.30 -17.88 9.69
CA LYS A 334 -11.40 -19.03 10.61
C LYS A 334 -11.87 -18.63 12.00
N ARG A 335 -12.51 -19.55 12.71
CA ARG A 335 -12.92 -19.37 14.12
C ARG A 335 -12.72 -20.65 14.91
N ALA A 336 -12.21 -20.51 16.14
CA ALA A 336 -12.03 -21.62 17.06
C ALA A 336 -13.01 -21.59 18.25
N LYS A 337 -13.45 -22.76 18.71
CA LYS A 337 -14.18 -22.95 19.98
C LYS A 337 -13.56 -24.09 20.78
N ARG A 338 -13.45 -23.89 22.10
CA ARG A 338 -12.95 -24.88 23.05
C ARG A 338 -13.99 -25.97 23.31
N PHE A 339 -13.56 -27.23 23.40
CA PHE A 339 -14.34 -28.35 23.91
C PHE A 339 -13.49 -29.29 24.75
N VAL A 340 -14.14 -30.13 25.56
CA VAL A 340 -13.50 -31.09 26.46
C VAL A 340 -13.90 -32.50 26.04
N ILE A 341 -12.96 -33.44 26.02
CA ILE A 341 -13.22 -34.87 25.86
C ILE A 341 -13.11 -35.53 27.24
N ALA A 342 -14.20 -36.13 27.71
CA ALA A 342 -14.29 -36.81 29.00
C ALA A 342 -15.15 -38.07 28.87
N ARG A 343 -14.52 -39.20 28.51
CA ARG A 343 -15.19 -40.50 28.35
C ARG A 343 -15.63 -41.10 29.68
#